data_AF-A0A846P489-F1
#
_entry.id   AF-A0A846P489-F1
#
_cell.length_a   1.000
_cell.length_b   1.000
_cell.length_c   1.000
_cell.angle_alpha   90.00
_cell.angle_beta   90.00
_cell.angle_gamma   90.00
#
_symmetry.space_group_name_H-M   'P 1'
#
loop_
_entity.id
_entity.type
_entity.pdbx_description
1 polymer ?
#
loop_
_entity_poly.entity_id
_entity_poly.type
_entity_poly.pdbx_seq_one_letter_code
_entity_poly.pdbx_strand_id
1 'polypeptide(L)' 'MEQELRRYVNHYNHERVHESLQNLTPADVFSGRARTILTRRERIKRQTLKLRRQQNLGNKEVSFAPL' A
#
# COMPACT_ATOMS: atom_id res chain seq x y z
N MET A 1 28.94 6.04 15.21
CA MET A 1 27.87 5.38 15.99
C MET A 1 26.53 6.11 15.85
N GLU A 2 26.45 7.39 16.18
CA GLU A 2 25.19 8.17 16.08
C GLU A 2 24.58 8.21 14.67
N GLN A 3 25.41 8.27 13.64
CA GLN A 3 24.95 8.25 12.24
C GLN A 3 24.25 6.94 11.89
N GLU A 4 24.75 5.81 12.38
CA GLU A 4 24.15 4.49 12.15
C GLU A 4 22.82 4.34 12.88
N LEU A 5 22.72 4.87 14.11
CA LEU A 5 21.45 4.92 14.83
C LEU A 5 20.43 5.78 14.08
N ARG A 6 20.83 6.94 13.56
CA ARG A 6 19.94 7.84 12.81
C ARG A 6 19.46 7.20 11.51
N ARG A 7 20.33 6.47 10.81
CA ARG A 7 19.97 5.65 9.64
C ARG A 7 18.96 4.57 10.00
N TYR A 8 19.20 3.84 11.09
CA TYR A 8 18.29 2.81 11.57
C TYR A 8 16.91 3.36 11.90
N VAL A 9 16.84 4.47 12.65
CA VAL A 9 15.57 5.12 13.03
C VAL A 9 14.81 5.58 11.79
N ASN A 10 15.48 6.19 10.82
CA ASN A 10 14.84 6.62 9.58
C ASN A 10 14.26 5.42 8.81
N HIS A 11 15.07 4.38 8.63
CA HIS A 11 14.66 3.17 7.92
C HIS A 11 13.45 2.51 8.60
N TYR A 12 13.51 2.33 9.93
CA TYR A 12 12.44 1.68 10.67
C TYR A 12 11.11 2.44 10.62
N ASN A 13 11.17 3.78 10.76
CA ASN A 13 9.98 4.61 10.87
C ASN A 13 9.38 5.02 9.52
N HIS A 14 10.18 5.17 8.47
CA HIS A 14 9.74 5.78 7.21
C HIS A 14 9.84 4.88 5.98
N GLU A 15 10.69 3.86 5.99
CA GLU A 15 10.95 3.03 4.80
C GLU A 15 10.41 1.62 4.96
N ARG A 16 10.58 1.03 6.16
CA ARG A 16 10.15 -0.33 6.45
C ARG A 16 8.66 -0.37 6.76
N VAL A 17 7.93 -1.21 6.02
CA VAL A 17 6.57 -1.59 6.34
C VAL A 17 6.56 -2.71 7.39
N HIS A 18 5.56 -2.71 8.28
CA HIS A 18 5.43 -3.71 9.34
C HIS A 18 4.12 -4.47 9.22
N GLU A 19 4.18 -5.80 9.27
CA GLU A 19 2.99 -6.67 9.11
C GLU A 19 1.96 -6.43 10.22
N SER A 20 2.40 -6.21 11.45
CA SER A 20 1.53 -5.85 12.60
C SER A 20 0.79 -4.53 12.38
N LEU A 21 1.30 -3.66 11.50
CA LEU A 21 0.69 -2.39 11.10
C LEU A 21 -0.01 -2.49 9.74
N GLN A 22 -0.43 -3.69 9.33
CA GLN A 22 -1.07 -3.94 8.03
C GLN A 22 -0.20 -3.49 6.85
N ASN A 23 1.11 -3.69 6.97
CA ASN A 23 2.11 -3.27 5.98
C ASN A 23 2.08 -1.76 5.72
N LEU A 24 1.97 -0.99 6.81
CA LEU A 24 2.20 0.46 6.86
C LEU A 24 3.52 0.74 7.58
N THR A 25 4.08 1.93 7.36
CA THR A 25 5.22 2.40 8.14
C THR A 25 4.75 2.97 9.49
N PRO A 26 5.59 2.97 10.54
CA PRO A 26 5.23 3.57 11.82
C PRO A 26 4.89 5.07 11.67
N ALA A 27 5.57 5.79 10.78
CA ALA A 27 5.28 7.19 10.50
C ALA A 27 3.89 7.38 9.85
N ASP A 28 3.44 6.50 8.96
CA ASP A 28 2.09 6.55 8.39
C ASP A 28 1.01 6.36 9.47
N VAL A 29 1.25 5.46 10.43
CA VAL A 29 0.32 5.19 11.53
C VAL A 29 0.30 6.37 12.50
N PHE A 30 1.47 6.85 12.93
CA PHE A 30 1.58 7.99 13.84
C PHE A 30 0.97 9.26 13.25
N SER A 31 1.16 9.52 11.95
CA SER A 31 0.56 10.67 11.26
C SER A 31 -0.94 10.50 10.95
N GLY A 32 -1.58 9.41 11.39
CA GLY A 32 -3.01 9.16 11.20
C GLY A 32 -3.41 8.82 9.75
N ARG A 33 -2.45 8.59 8.85
CA ARG A 33 -2.70 8.32 7.42
C ARG A 33 -3.14 6.89 7.14
N ALA A 34 -3.10 6.01 8.14
CA ALA A 34 -3.43 4.60 8.01
C ALA A 34 -4.78 4.35 7.32
N ARG A 35 -5.84 5.04 7.76
CA ARG A 35 -7.18 4.85 7.18
C ARG A 35 -7.21 5.18 5.69
N THR A 36 -6.67 6.33 5.31
CA THR A 36 -6.64 6.79 3.92
C THR A 36 -5.88 5.82 3.01
N ILE A 37 -4.71 5.34 3.45
CA ILE A 37 -3.90 4.38 2.68
C ILE A 37 -4.65 3.07 2.49
N LEU A 38 -5.22 2.53 3.56
CA LEU A 38 -5.94 1.25 3.53
C LEU A 38 -7.20 1.34 2.66
N THR A 39 -7.96 2.43 2.75
CA THR A 39 -9.13 2.66 1.88
C THR A 39 -8.73 2.76 0.41
N ARG A 40 -7.63 3.46 0.09
CA ARG A 40 -7.12 3.51 -1.30
C ARG A 40 -6.72 2.13 -1.80
N ARG A 41 -6.00 1.34 -0.99
CA ARG A 41 -5.58 -0.03 -1.32
C ARG A 41 -6.78 -0.94 -1.58
N GLU A 42 -7.81 -0.88 -0.75
CA GLU A 42 -9.02 -1.68 -0.92
C GLU A 42 -9.77 -1.32 -2.21
N ARG A 43 -9.87 -0.03 -2.54
CA ARG A 43 -10.48 0.43 -3.80
C ARG A 43 -9.74 -0.15 -5.02
N ILE A 44 -8.41 -0.07 -5.03
CA ILE A 44 -7.58 -0.61 -6.11
C ILE A 44 -7.77 -2.13 -6.20
N LYS A 45 -7.70 -2.84 -5.07
CA LYS A 45 -7.89 -4.30 -5.02
C LYS A 45 -9.23 -4.73 -5.62
N ARG A 46 -10.33 -4.04 -5.27
CA ARG A 46 -11.67 -4.32 -5.84
C ARG A 46 -11.71 -4.08 -7.35
N GLN A 47 -11.14 -2.96 -7.82
CA GLN A 47 -11.07 -2.65 -9.25
C GLN A 47 -10.28 -3.72 -10.02
N THR A 48 -9.10 -4.10 -9.51
CA THR A 48 -8.26 -5.14 -10.12
C THR A 48 -8.97 -6.50 -10.15
N LEU A 49 -9.66 -6.90 -9.08
CA LEU A 49 -10.41 -8.16 -9.06
C LEU A 49 -11.60 -8.15 -10.03
N LYS A 50 -12.33 -7.04 -10.14
CA LYS A 50 -13.43 -6.88 -11.10
C LYS A 50 -12.93 -6.98 -12.55
N LEU A 51 -11.84 -6.30 -12.86
CA LEU A 51 -11.18 -6.38 -14.16
C LEU A 51 -10.78 -7.82 -14.50
N ARG A 52 -10.09 -8.49 -13.58
CA ARG A 52 -9.65 -9.87 -13.78
C ARG A 52 -10.84 -10.80 -14.04
N ARG A 53 -11.95 -10.59 -13.33
CA ARG A 53 -13.20 -11.34 -13.57
C ARG A 53 -13.75 -11.10 -14.98
N GLN A 54 -13.74 -9.86 -15.47
CA GLN A 54 -14.22 -9.53 -16.82
C GLN A 54 -13.34 -10.17 -17.90
N GLN A 55 -12.02 -10.09 -17.74
CA GLN A 55 -11.05 -10.70 -18.65
C GLN A 55 -11.24 -12.23 -18.73
N ASN A 56 -11.42 -12.88 -17.58
CA ASN A 56 -11.64 -14.33 -17.51
C ASN A 56 -12.97 -14.77 -18.14
N LEU A 57 -13.98 -13.90 -18.17
CA LEU A 57 -15.29 -14.16 -18.80
C LEU A 57 -15.30 -13.84 -20.32
N GLY A 58 -14.17 -13.48 -20.91
CA GLY A 58 -14.04 -13.25 -22.36
C GLY A 58 -14.31 -11.83 -22.84
N ASN A 59 -14.55 -10.87 -21.93
CA ASN A 59 -14.69 -9.46 -22.31
C ASN A 59 -13.30 -8.82 -22.46
N LYS A 60 -12.77 -8.80 -23.69
CA LYS A 60 -11.40 -8.35 -24.02
C LYS A 60 -11.19 -6.82 -24.04
N GLU A 61 -12.24 -6.04 -23.86
CA GLU A 61 -12.21 -4.57 -23.90
C GLU A 61 -12.21 -3.98 -22.48
N VAL A 62 -11.15 -4.19 -21.70
CA VAL A 62 -11.01 -3.47 -20.43
C VAL A 62 -9.56 -3.06 -20.21
N SER A 63 -9.25 -1.81 -20.58
CA SER A 63 -8.00 -1.18 -20.21
C SER A 63 -8.02 -0.80 -18.73
N PHE A 64 -6.93 -1.10 -18.03
CA PHE A 64 -6.71 -0.68 -16.65
C PHE A 64 -5.62 0.37 -16.66
N ALA A 65 -5.99 1.62 -16.36
CA ALA A 65 -5.04 2.67 -16.04
C ALA A 65 -5.06 2.87 -14.52
N PRO A 66 -4.19 2.19 -13.75
CA PRO A 66 -3.98 2.57 -12.36
C PRO A 66 -3.28 3.93 -12.33
N LEU A 67 -3.75 4.82 -11.46
CA LEU A 67 -3.10 6.09 -11.12
C LEU A 67 -1.67 5.87 -10.63
#